data_AF-B8HE27-F1
#
_entry.id   AF-B8HE27-F1
#
_cell.length_a   1.000
_cell.length_b   1.000
_cell.length_c   1.000
_cell.angle_alpha   90.00
_cell.angle_beta   90.00
_cell.angle_gamma   90.00
#
_symmetry.space_group_name_H-M   'P 1'
#
loop_
_entity.id
_entity.type
_entity.pdbx_description
1 polymer ?
#
loop_
_entity_poly.entity_id
_entity_poly.type
_entity_poly.pdbx_seq_one_letter_code
_entity_poly.pdbx_strand_id
1 'polypeptide(L)'
;MAGLGALRPGRRSRAFTPRLLAALLVLALGVLFAPLARAVDYGHDVSWPQCPGGLPMPPDTTEFLVVGLTRGLAFTENPCLQQQYQWVLDRGIRAQAYAMATFPTAAQYDTYGGSGPYPATTRPDRLRNVGYAEGRAALASLNTIGWRPERIWVDVEPRPAQPWPSSTAAERQDNRYVISGLLAALSDAGFPYGFYSYASAWDAITGSWQLPGIPVWSPAGRLDFPSEASDLCVNPSFSGGTVHLTQWTDGTYDYNMTCTGVYQAHVAGVGWQPSVADGATAGTTGQARPMEALRLSVAGDRLSGDILWRGHVQNVGWQEWTTAASAIGTTGLGLRLEAFQVRLTGDLASQYSIRYRAHVQNIGWQPFAVDGATAGTVGQGLRVEAVTIELVPRIPAAFTAQYTAHVQNIGWTPTVADGTVAGTTGLALRVEALRLTVASTAYAGDIQWRGHVENVGWQPWVSSANPIGTTGTGLRLEAFELRLTGALADHYRIYYRAHVQDVGWQPWTADGGTAGTTGAGKRIEAVQILLAPKAG
;
A
#
# COMPACT_ATOMS: atom_id res chain seq x y z
N MET A 1 -46.78 68.27 64.69
CA MET A 1 -46.09 69.50 64.26
C MET A 1 -44.99 69.10 63.28
N ALA A 2 -44.79 69.93 62.24
CA ALA A 2 -43.81 69.88 61.14
C ALA A 2 -42.59 68.96 61.31
N GLY A 3 -42.07 68.24 60.32
CA GLY A 3 -42.10 68.43 58.87
C GLY A 3 -40.65 68.33 58.35
N LEU A 4 -40.50 67.66 57.18
CA LEU A 4 -39.41 67.78 56.20
C LEU A 4 -38.06 67.05 56.46
N GLY A 5 -37.60 66.38 55.39
CA GLY A 5 -36.17 66.29 55.07
C GLY A 5 -35.64 64.90 54.77
N ALA A 6 -35.82 64.44 53.53
CA ALA A 6 -35.32 63.17 53.01
C ALA A 6 -33.80 63.15 52.75
N LEU A 7 -33.31 61.96 52.36
CA LEU A 7 -31.98 61.58 51.78
C LEU A 7 -31.03 60.94 52.83
N ARG A 8 -30.50 59.72 52.71
CA ARG A 8 -30.27 58.78 51.60
C ARG A 8 -30.11 57.34 52.15
N PRO A 9 -30.39 56.29 51.35
CA PRO A 9 -30.26 54.89 51.73
C PRO A 9 -28.82 54.39 51.47
N GLY A 10 -28.32 53.29 51.99
CA GLY A 10 -28.89 52.21 52.79
C GLY A 10 -27.80 51.14 52.94
N ARG A 11 -27.63 50.65 54.17
CA ARG A 11 -26.64 49.63 54.59
C ARG A 11 -26.67 48.38 53.71
N ARG A 12 -25.50 47.93 53.24
CA ARG A 12 -25.27 46.55 52.77
C ARG A 12 -24.75 45.70 53.93
N SER A 13 -25.47 44.62 54.25
CA SER A 13 -24.95 43.51 55.05
C SER A 13 -25.24 42.18 54.36
N ARG A 14 -24.14 41.53 53.97
CA ARG A 14 -23.89 40.08 53.84
C ARG A 14 -24.97 39.21 53.20
N ALA A 15 -24.70 38.79 51.97
CA ALA A 15 -25.22 37.56 51.39
C ALA A 15 -24.03 36.70 50.92
N PHE A 16 -24.05 35.43 51.33
CA PHE A 16 -23.21 34.35 50.83
C PHE A 16 -23.44 34.15 49.33
N THR A 17 -22.38 34.12 48.54
CA THR A 17 -22.41 33.65 47.14
C THR A 17 -21.77 32.27 47.05
N PRO A 18 -22.48 31.23 46.59
CA PRO A 18 -21.83 30.01 46.12
C PRO A 18 -21.21 30.32 44.75
N ARG A 19 -19.90 30.13 44.63
CA ARG A 19 -19.21 30.11 43.34
C ARG A 19 -19.63 28.84 42.59
N LEU A 20 -20.65 28.95 41.74
CA LEU A 20 -20.89 28.00 40.66
C LEU A 20 -19.69 28.09 39.71
N LEU A 21 -18.80 27.10 39.78
CA LEU A 21 -17.89 26.79 38.67
C LEU A 21 -18.77 26.33 37.51
N ALA A 22 -19.02 27.22 36.55
CA ALA A 22 -19.41 26.82 35.22
C ALA A 22 -18.17 26.19 34.55
N ALA A 23 -18.01 24.88 34.73
CA ALA A 23 -17.14 24.09 33.85
C ALA A 23 -17.81 24.08 32.47
N LEU A 24 -17.43 25.04 31.62
CA LEU A 24 -17.63 24.96 30.19
C LEU A 24 -16.76 23.81 29.68
N LEU A 25 -17.29 22.59 29.73
CA LEU A 25 -16.79 21.47 28.95
C LEU A 25 -17.12 21.79 27.49
N VAL A 26 -16.24 22.55 26.85
CA VAL A 26 -16.17 22.57 25.39
C VAL A 26 -15.63 21.19 25.02
N LEU A 27 -16.55 20.24 24.81
CA LEU A 27 -16.28 19.11 23.91
C LEU A 27 -16.01 19.73 22.55
N ALA A 28 -14.76 20.16 22.34
CA ALA A 28 -14.21 20.17 21.01
C ALA A 28 -14.27 18.71 20.58
N LEU A 29 -15.30 18.34 19.80
CA LEU A 29 -15.16 17.29 18.82
C LEU A 29 -14.04 17.74 17.89
N GLY A 30 -12.80 17.55 18.34
CA GLY A 30 -11.69 17.32 17.45
C GLY A 30 -12.08 16.06 16.72
N VAL A 31 -12.70 16.21 15.55
CA VAL A 31 -12.46 15.29 14.47
C VAL A 31 -10.95 15.34 14.28
N LEU A 32 -10.25 14.49 15.02
CA LEU A 32 -8.90 14.09 14.68
C LEU A 32 -9.07 13.50 13.29
N PHE A 33 -8.87 14.34 12.27
CA PHE A 33 -8.50 13.86 10.96
C PHE A 33 -7.19 13.14 11.21
N ALA A 34 -7.27 11.85 11.54
CA ALA A 34 -6.14 10.97 11.39
C ALA A 34 -5.68 11.19 9.95
N PRO A 35 -4.43 11.61 9.72
CA PRO A 35 -3.94 11.75 8.36
C PRO A 35 -4.24 10.45 7.63
N LEU A 36 -4.70 10.54 6.38
CA LEU A 36 -4.86 9.36 5.53
C LEU A 36 -3.57 8.54 5.68
N ALA A 37 -3.70 7.27 6.06
CA ALA A 37 -2.55 6.40 6.16
C ALA A 37 -1.86 6.41 4.80
N ARG A 38 -0.64 6.95 4.74
CA ARG A 38 0.20 6.88 3.57
C ARG A 38 0.90 5.53 3.60
N ALA A 39 0.96 4.88 2.44
CA ALA A 39 1.69 3.63 2.32
C ALA A 39 3.20 3.91 2.21
N VAL A 40 3.54 5.02 1.53
CA VAL A 40 4.92 5.47 1.34
C VAL A 40 5.31 6.38 2.51
N ASP A 41 6.39 6.01 3.17
CA ASP A 41 7.08 6.87 4.13
C ASP A 41 8.20 7.63 3.42
N TYR A 42 8.41 8.88 3.80
CA TYR A 42 9.46 9.75 3.27
C TYR A 42 10.51 10.06 4.34
N GLY A 43 11.76 9.75 4.05
CA GLY A 43 12.88 9.86 4.96
C GLY A 43 14.09 10.52 4.32
N HIS A 44 15.20 10.47 5.05
CA HIS A 44 16.48 10.98 4.59
C HIS A 44 17.60 10.05 5.06
N ASP A 45 18.79 10.23 4.50
CA ASP A 45 19.99 9.61 5.02
C ASP A 45 21.08 10.63 5.32
N VAL A 46 21.92 10.30 6.31
CA VAL A 46 23.01 11.15 6.79
C VAL A 46 24.21 10.31 7.19
N SER A 47 25.40 10.90 7.08
CA SER A 47 26.64 10.28 7.55
C SER A 47 27.71 11.33 7.79
N TRP A 48 28.98 10.94 7.71
CA TRP A 48 30.07 11.85 7.43
C TRP A 48 30.09 12.16 5.91
N PRO A 49 30.36 13.41 5.48
CA PRO A 49 30.94 14.52 6.24
C PRO A 49 29.93 15.54 6.80
N GLN A 50 28.63 15.23 6.96
CA GLN A 50 27.64 16.20 7.47
C GLN A 50 28.10 16.89 8.78
N CYS A 51 28.93 16.23 9.59
CA CYS A 51 29.82 16.91 10.54
C CYS A 51 31.31 16.54 10.31
N PRO A 52 32.25 17.52 10.33
CA PRO A 52 32.03 18.97 10.51
C PRO A 52 31.68 19.72 9.20
N GLY A 53 31.41 19.01 8.10
CA GLY A 53 31.29 19.56 6.74
C GLY A 53 30.12 20.50 6.47
N GLY A 54 29.30 20.82 7.47
CA GLY A 54 28.38 21.95 7.45
C GLY A 54 27.07 21.73 6.69
N LEU A 55 26.78 20.50 6.26
CA LEU A 55 25.46 20.13 5.76
C LEU A 55 24.48 19.99 6.92
N PRO A 56 23.25 20.52 6.81
CA PRO A 56 22.27 20.48 7.88
C PRO A 56 21.78 19.05 8.16
N MET A 57 21.31 18.80 9.39
CA MET A 57 20.46 17.64 9.64
C MET A 57 19.16 17.77 8.83
N PRO A 58 18.48 16.66 8.50
CA PRO A 58 17.29 16.67 7.67
C PRO A 58 16.13 17.50 8.25
N PRO A 59 15.14 17.88 7.42
CA PRO A 59 13.96 18.62 7.86
C PRO A 59 13.13 17.88 8.91
N ASP A 60 12.33 18.61 9.69
CA ASP A 60 11.42 18.03 10.69
C ASP A 60 10.28 17.19 10.09
N THR A 61 10.08 17.25 8.78
CA THR A 61 9.15 16.40 8.04
C THR A 61 9.69 14.98 7.77
N THR A 62 10.91 14.66 8.23
CA THR A 62 11.53 13.35 8.06
C THR A 62 10.81 12.28 8.90
N GLU A 63 10.28 11.25 8.25
CA GLU A 63 9.52 10.18 8.92
C GLU A 63 10.41 9.00 9.35
N PHE A 64 11.57 8.83 8.72
CA PHE A 64 12.63 7.91 9.13
C PHE A 64 14.01 8.38 8.66
N LEU A 65 15.06 7.90 9.31
CA LEU A 65 16.45 8.26 8.99
C LEU A 65 17.32 7.02 8.72
N VAL A 66 18.16 7.05 7.68
CA VAL A 66 19.27 6.08 7.53
C VAL A 66 20.57 6.74 7.97
N VAL A 67 21.29 6.15 8.93
CA VAL A 67 22.53 6.75 9.47
C VAL A 67 23.74 5.89 9.10
N GLY A 68 24.77 6.52 8.51
CA GLY A 68 26.02 5.84 8.19
C GLY A 68 26.83 5.50 9.44
N LEU A 69 27.29 4.24 9.55
CA LEU A 69 28.13 3.78 10.65
C LEU A 69 29.62 4.11 10.45
N THR A 70 29.99 4.37 9.20
CA THR A 70 31.36 4.52 8.75
C THR A 70 31.59 5.86 8.05
N ARG A 71 32.79 6.42 8.12
CA ARG A 71 33.15 7.68 7.44
C ARG A 71 33.70 7.49 6.02
N GLY A 72 32.99 6.71 5.21
CA GLY A 72 33.29 6.51 3.78
C GLY A 72 34.16 5.31 3.43
N LEU A 73 34.69 4.57 4.41
CA LEU A 73 35.46 3.32 4.21
C LEU A 73 35.16 2.32 5.33
N ALA A 74 35.30 1.02 5.05
CA ALA A 74 35.23 0.01 6.10
C ALA A 74 36.34 0.23 7.15
N PHE A 75 36.13 -0.28 8.36
CA PHE A 75 37.02 -0.07 9.53
C PHE A 75 37.21 1.40 9.96
N THR A 76 36.36 2.31 9.49
CA THR A 76 36.35 3.70 9.96
C THR A 76 35.05 4.00 10.68
N GLU A 77 35.09 4.73 11.79
CA GLU A 77 33.91 5.10 12.54
C GLU A 77 33.38 6.47 12.07
N ASN A 78 32.06 6.59 11.93
CA ASN A 78 31.41 7.89 11.74
C ASN A 78 31.49 8.70 13.04
N PRO A 79 32.27 9.81 13.11
CA PRO A 79 32.41 10.60 14.33
C PRO A 79 31.11 11.33 14.73
N CYS A 80 30.12 11.40 13.83
CA CYS A 80 28.84 12.08 14.03
C CYS A 80 27.75 11.13 14.56
N LEU A 81 28.04 9.83 14.66
CA LEU A 81 27.03 8.79 14.88
C LEU A 81 26.19 9.03 16.14
N GLN A 82 26.82 9.36 17.27
CA GLN A 82 26.10 9.64 18.52
C GLN A 82 25.13 10.82 18.39
N GLN A 83 25.55 11.90 17.72
CA GLN A 83 24.72 13.09 17.55
C GLN A 83 23.57 12.85 16.57
N GLN A 84 23.85 12.16 15.46
CA GLN A 84 22.85 11.79 14.46
C GLN A 84 21.81 10.84 15.04
N TYR A 85 22.23 9.88 15.87
CA TYR A 85 21.29 9.01 16.56
C TYR A 85 20.51 9.72 17.67
N GLN A 86 21.12 10.66 18.40
CA GLN A 86 20.38 11.49 19.36
C GLN A 86 19.26 12.28 18.66
N TRP A 87 19.52 12.80 17.46
CA TRP A 87 18.49 13.50 16.67
C TRP A 87 17.29 12.62 16.33
N VAL A 88 17.51 11.33 16.07
CA VAL A 88 16.45 10.32 15.89
C VAL A 88 15.63 10.16 17.17
N LEU A 89 16.31 9.99 18.31
CA LEU A 89 15.66 9.81 19.62
C LEU A 89 14.82 11.02 20.01
N ASP A 90 15.34 12.22 19.81
CA ASP A 90 14.66 13.48 20.14
C ASP A 90 13.35 13.66 19.36
N ARG A 91 13.24 13.04 18.17
CA ARG A 91 12.05 13.10 17.32
C ARG A 91 11.15 11.87 17.42
N GLY A 92 11.61 10.81 18.07
CA GLY A 92 10.87 9.55 18.17
C GLY A 92 10.57 8.91 16.81
N ILE A 93 11.43 9.15 15.81
CA ILE A 93 11.29 8.55 14.47
C ILE A 93 12.07 7.25 14.37
N ARG A 94 11.79 6.47 13.33
CA ARG A 94 12.50 5.22 13.05
C ARG A 94 13.87 5.49 12.46
N ALA A 95 14.80 4.56 12.66
CA ALA A 95 16.10 4.64 12.03
C ALA A 95 16.66 3.29 11.58
N GLN A 96 17.27 3.34 10.40
CA GLN A 96 18.09 2.30 9.80
C GLN A 96 19.54 2.76 9.78
N ALA A 97 20.46 1.86 9.49
CA ALA A 97 21.87 2.19 9.35
C ALA A 97 22.42 1.75 7.99
N TYR A 98 23.57 2.27 7.62
CA TYR A 98 24.36 1.69 6.53
C TYR A 98 25.84 1.58 6.90
N ALA A 99 26.53 0.60 6.32
CA ALA A 99 27.95 0.38 6.51
C ALA A 99 28.64 0.20 5.15
N MET A 100 29.80 0.82 5.01
CA MET A 100 30.64 0.71 3.81
C MET A 100 31.28 -0.67 3.71
N ALA A 101 31.15 -1.32 2.56
CA ALA A 101 32.01 -2.43 2.17
C ALA A 101 33.19 -1.92 1.34
N THR A 102 34.38 -2.51 1.51
CA THR A 102 35.55 -2.13 0.70
C THR A 102 36.40 -3.34 0.31
N PHE A 103 37.10 -3.29 -0.83
CA PHE A 103 38.10 -4.32 -1.11
C PHE A 103 39.32 -4.13 -0.20
N PRO A 104 39.82 -5.15 0.52
CA PRO A 104 40.80 -4.91 1.55
C PRO A 104 42.17 -4.46 1.01
N THR A 105 42.79 -3.53 1.73
CA THR A 105 44.23 -3.25 1.60
C THR A 105 45.04 -4.48 2.02
N ALA A 106 46.32 -4.54 1.60
CA ALA A 106 47.22 -5.62 2.01
C ALA A 106 47.32 -5.75 3.55
N ALA A 107 47.40 -4.62 4.26
CA ALA A 107 47.45 -4.60 5.73
C ALA A 107 46.16 -5.14 6.37
N GLN A 108 44.97 -4.80 5.85
CA GLN A 108 43.71 -5.36 6.33
C GLN A 108 43.62 -6.85 6.02
N TYR A 109 44.06 -7.29 4.84
CA TYR A 109 44.08 -8.71 4.46
C TYR A 109 44.98 -9.54 5.38
N ASP A 110 46.14 -9.01 5.77
CA ASP A 110 47.06 -9.67 6.70
C ASP A 110 46.56 -9.65 8.13
N THR A 111 45.99 -8.54 8.57
CA THR A 111 45.45 -8.39 9.93
C THR A 111 44.23 -9.29 10.16
N TYR A 112 43.29 -9.28 9.23
CA TYR A 112 41.96 -9.88 9.45
C TYR A 112 41.75 -11.19 8.70
N GLY A 113 42.48 -11.46 7.61
CA GLY A 113 42.21 -12.64 6.80
C GLY A 113 42.43 -13.97 7.53
N GLY A 114 43.30 -14.00 8.54
CA GLY A 114 43.52 -15.18 9.38
C GLY A 114 42.48 -15.38 10.50
N SER A 115 41.58 -14.41 10.72
CA SER A 115 40.70 -14.38 11.90
C SER A 115 39.24 -14.26 11.47
N GLY A 116 38.42 -15.25 11.80
CA GLY A 116 36.99 -15.24 11.49
C GLY A 116 36.41 -16.64 11.43
N PRO A 117 35.15 -16.80 10.99
CA PRO A 117 34.48 -18.09 10.96
C PRO A 117 34.96 -19.00 9.81
N TYR A 118 35.74 -18.49 8.86
CA TYR A 118 36.24 -19.27 7.72
C TYR A 118 37.66 -19.82 7.99
N PRO A 119 38.03 -21.01 7.47
CA PRO A 119 39.27 -21.72 7.84
C PRO A 119 40.60 -21.02 7.49
N ALA A 120 40.57 -19.90 6.76
CA ALA A 120 41.73 -19.12 6.33
C ALA A 120 42.80 -19.91 5.52
N THR A 121 42.46 -21.08 4.98
CA THR A 121 43.39 -21.93 4.22
C THR A 121 43.52 -21.51 2.76
N THR A 122 42.50 -20.84 2.24
CA THR A 122 42.47 -20.33 0.87
C THR A 122 42.30 -18.82 0.82
N ARG A 123 42.66 -18.19 -0.31
CA ARG A 123 42.39 -16.76 -0.54
C ARG A 123 40.90 -16.40 -0.39
N PRO A 124 39.94 -17.19 -0.94
CA PRO A 124 38.52 -16.99 -0.67
C PRO A 124 38.17 -16.97 0.82
N ASP A 125 38.71 -17.88 1.63
CA ASP A 125 38.43 -17.90 3.07
C ASP A 125 38.96 -16.65 3.76
N ARG A 126 40.19 -16.24 3.42
CA ARG A 126 40.78 -15.03 3.98
C ARG A 126 40.00 -13.78 3.58
N LEU A 127 39.57 -13.65 2.32
CA LEU A 127 38.75 -12.52 1.88
C LEU A 127 37.40 -12.46 2.62
N ARG A 128 36.74 -13.60 2.83
CA ARG A 128 35.52 -13.66 3.65
C ARG A 128 35.78 -13.28 5.10
N ASN A 129 36.88 -13.72 5.70
CA ASN A 129 37.27 -13.31 7.06
C ASN A 129 37.50 -11.80 7.16
N VAL A 130 38.12 -11.18 6.15
CA VAL A 130 38.26 -9.71 6.15
C VAL A 130 36.92 -9.02 6.06
N GLY A 131 36.03 -9.45 5.15
CA GLY A 131 34.67 -8.93 5.08
C GLY A 131 33.89 -9.12 6.39
N TYR A 132 34.05 -10.28 7.04
CA TYR A 132 33.46 -10.53 8.35
C TYR A 132 33.96 -9.53 9.39
N ALA A 133 35.27 -9.22 9.37
CA ALA A 133 35.85 -8.19 10.22
C ALA A 133 35.33 -6.78 9.89
N GLU A 134 35.06 -6.44 8.63
CA GLU A 134 34.41 -5.17 8.24
C GLU A 134 33.04 -5.04 8.92
N GLY A 135 32.22 -6.08 8.84
CA GLY A 135 30.91 -6.11 9.49
C GLY A 135 31.02 -6.02 11.02
N ARG A 136 31.94 -6.77 11.64
CA ARG A 136 32.20 -6.69 13.08
C ARG A 136 32.65 -5.29 13.52
N ALA A 137 33.45 -4.60 12.73
CA ALA A 137 33.88 -3.24 13.02
C ALA A 137 32.70 -2.25 12.95
N ALA A 138 31.83 -2.34 11.94
CA ALA A 138 30.63 -1.50 11.86
C ALA A 138 29.67 -1.76 13.03
N LEU A 139 29.49 -3.02 13.43
CA LEU A 139 28.67 -3.40 14.59
C LEU A 139 29.24 -2.88 15.92
N ALA A 140 30.56 -2.71 16.03
CA ALA A 140 31.18 -2.12 17.22
C ALA A 140 30.70 -0.69 17.46
N SER A 141 30.54 0.12 16.41
CA SER A 141 30.01 1.50 16.50
C SER A 141 28.59 1.53 17.06
N LEU A 142 27.74 0.56 16.70
CA LEU A 142 26.39 0.43 17.24
C LEU A 142 26.38 0.10 18.74
N ASN A 143 27.27 -0.79 19.18
CA ASN A 143 27.40 -1.18 20.58
C ASN A 143 27.82 -0.01 21.47
N THR A 144 28.70 0.87 20.98
CA THR A 144 29.16 2.06 21.71
C THR A 144 28.00 2.99 22.08
N ILE A 145 27.01 3.12 21.20
CA ILE A 145 25.87 4.03 21.39
C ILE A 145 24.57 3.33 21.81
N GLY A 146 24.61 2.00 22.00
CA GLY A 146 23.45 1.20 22.41
C GLY A 146 22.31 1.19 21.40
N TRP A 147 22.60 1.32 20.09
CA TRP A 147 21.58 1.40 19.04
C TRP A 147 21.39 0.06 18.32
N ARG A 148 20.13 -0.34 18.14
CA ARG A 148 19.74 -1.45 17.26
C ARG A 148 18.89 -0.92 16.09
N PRO A 149 19.47 -0.65 14.90
CA PRO A 149 18.71 -0.22 13.73
C PRO A 149 17.72 -1.28 13.25
N GLU A 150 16.68 -0.84 12.52
CA GLU A 150 15.71 -1.75 11.89
C GLU A 150 16.35 -2.62 10.80
N ARG A 151 17.36 -2.07 10.10
CA ARG A 151 18.14 -2.72 9.06
C ARG A 151 19.51 -2.07 8.92
N ILE A 152 20.49 -2.83 8.45
CA ILE A 152 21.81 -2.33 8.03
C ILE A 152 21.98 -2.52 6.52
N TRP A 153 22.08 -1.44 5.77
CA TRP A 153 22.40 -1.47 4.34
C TRP A 153 23.91 -1.59 4.14
N VAL A 154 24.33 -2.55 3.33
CA VAL A 154 25.72 -2.69 2.92
C VAL A 154 25.92 -1.86 1.66
N ASP A 155 26.64 -0.75 1.81
CA ASP A 155 26.97 0.15 0.72
C ASP A 155 28.13 -0.45 -0.10
N VAL A 156 27.81 -0.84 -1.35
CA VAL A 156 28.73 -1.45 -2.30
C VAL A 156 28.79 -0.56 -3.54
N GLU A 157 29.69 0.41 -3.52
CA GLU A 157 29.89 1.30 -4.67
C GLU A 157 31.38 1.67 -4.86
N PRO A 158 31.76 2.35 -5.95
CA PRO A 158 33.15 2.71 -6.22
C PRO A 158 33.74 3.60 -5.13
N ARG A 159 34.99 3.29 -4.74
CA ARG A 159 35.74 4.02 -3.70
C ARG A 159 37.14 4.34 -4.19
N PRO A 160 37.42 5.57 -4.68
CA PRO A 160 38.75 5.92 -5.18
C PRO A 160 39.88 5.73 -4.16
N ALA A 161 39.61 5.95 -2.87
CA ALA A 161 40.58 5.77 -1.79
C ALA A 161 40.93 4.29 -1.51
N GLN A 162 40.03 3.36 -1.86
CA GLN A 162 40.21 1.92 -1.65
C GLN A 162 39.43 1.17 -2.75
N PRO A 163 39.95 1.13 -3.98
CA PRO A 163 39.19 0.72 -5.15
C PRO A 163 38.92 -0.79 -5.18
N TRP A 164 37.78 -1.16 -5.75
CA TRP A 164 37.42 -2.54 -6.06
C TRP A 164 38.15 -3.01 -7.34
N PRO A 165 38.98 -4.07 -7.27
CA PRO A 165 39.50 -4.72 -8.48
C PRO A 165 38.35 -5.28 -9.32
N SER A 166 38.28 -4.95 -10.60
CA SER A 166 37.11 -5.27 -11.44
C SER A 166 37.42 -5.62 -12.89
N SER A 167 38.70 -5.66 -13.27
CA SER A 167 39.16 -5.90 -14.63
C SER A 167 38.90 -7.33 -15.11
N THR A 168 38.91 -8.31 -14.19
CA THR A 168 38.69 -9.73 -14.52
C THR A 168 37.50 -10.33 -13.77
N ALA A 169 36.98 -11.45 -14.29
CA ALA A 169 35.95 -12.22 -13.59
C ALA A 169 36.43 -12.76 -12.23
N ALA A 170 37.72 -13.09 -12.11
CA ALA A 170 38.32 -13.55 -10.86
C ALA A 170 38.35 -12.45 -9.79
N GLU A 171 38.67 -11.20 -10.18
CA GLU A 171 38.62 -10.06 -9.27
C GLU A 171 37.18 -9.77 -8.80
N ARG A 172 36.21 -9.78 -9.71
CA ARG A 172 34.79 -9.63 -9.33
C ARG A 172 34.33 -10.77 -8.41
N GLN A 173 34.86 -11.98 -8.60
CA GLN A 173 34.59 -13.09 -7.69
C GLN A 173 35.24 -12.90 -6.31
N ASP A 174 36.45 -12.34 -6.25
CA ASP A 174 37.11 -11.97 -4.99
C ASP A 174 36.31 -10.92 -4.20
N ASN A 175 35.77 -9.91 -4.90
CA ASN A 175 34.91 -8.88 -4.28
C ASN A 175 33.67 -9.50 -3.62
N ARG A 176 33.03 -10.48 -4.29
CA ARG A 176 31.88 -11.20 -3.74
C ARG A 176 32.23 -11.94 -2.44
N TYR A 177 33.44 -12.45 -2.28
CA TYR A 177 33.86 -13.07 -1.02
C TYR A 177 33.91 -12.07 0.13
N VAL A 178 34.49 -10.88 -0.09
CA VAL A 178 34.51 -9.83 0.93
C VAL A 178 33.08 -9.42 1.31
N ILE A 179 32.24 -9.11 0.32
CA ILE A 179 30.83 -8.74 0.55
C ILE A 179 30.10 -9.86 1.33
N SER A 180 30.28 -11.13 0.94
CA SER A 180 29.65 -12.26 1.62
C SER A 180 30.08 -12.41 3.08
N GLY A 181 31.34 -12.10 3.40
CA GLY A 181 31.84 -12.10 4.77
C GLY A 181 31.16 -11.04 5.64
N LEU A 182 30.98 -9.83 5.10
CA LEU A 182 30.30 -8.74 5.81
C LEU A 182 28.85 -9.11 6.10
N LEU A 183 28.13 -9.65 5.11
CA LEU A 183 26.76 -10.14 5.30
C LEU A 183 26.69 -11.24 6.36
N ALA A 184 27.66 -12.16 6.40
CA ALA A 184 27.71 -13.20 7.42
C ALA A 184 27.87 -12.61 8.83
N ALA A 185 28.69 -11.57 9.02
CA ALA A 185 28.81 -10.90 10.31
C ALA A 185 27.51 -10.23 10.77
N LEU A 186 26.76 -9.61 9.85
CA LEU A 186 25.45 -9.01 10.16
C LEU A 186 24.41 -10.10 10.50
N SER A 187 24.41 -11.19 9.72
CA SER A 187 23.56 -12.37 9.95
C SER A 187 23.80 -13.00 11.31
N ASP A 188 25.06 -13.29 11.66
CA ASP A 188 25.45 -13.89 12.94
C ASP A 188 25.08 -13.01 14.14
N ALA A 189 25.10 -11.69 13.96
CA ALA A 189 24.69 -10.72 14.97
C ALA A 189 23.16 -10.49 15.01
N GLY A 190 22.39 -11.15 14.14
CA GLY A 190 20.92 -11.06 14.13
C GLY A 190 20.38 -9.73 13.62
N PHE A 191 21.09 -9.06 12.71
CA PHE A 191 20.64 -7.84 12.06
C PHE A 191 20.04 -8.12 10.67
N PRO A 192 18.84 -7.60 10.36
CA PRO A 192 18.37 -7.53 8.98
C PRO A 192 19.34 -6.69 8.15
N TYR A 193 19.63 -7.13 6.92
CA TYR A 193 20.55 -6.43 6.03
C TYR A 193 20.05 -6.39 4.59
N GLY A 194 20.52 -5.40 3.83
CA GLY A 194 20.25 -5.26 2.40
C GLY A 194 21.44 -4.63 1.68
N PHE A 195 21.34 -4.42 0.38
CA PHE A 195 22.37 -3.72 -0.40
C PHE A 195 21.95 -2.30 -0.74
N TYR A 196 22.91 -1.39 -0.67
CA TYR A 196 22.87 -0.13 -1.40
C TYR A 196 23.92 -0.17 -2.53
N SER A 197 23.48 0.14 -3.76
CA SER A 197 24.32 0.29 -4.95
C SER A 197 23.44 0.85 -6.08
N TYR A 198 24.05 1.19 -7.21
CA TYR A 198 23.37 1.38 -8.49
C TYR A 198 23.85 0.35 -9.52
N ALA A 199 23.11 0.18 -10.61
CA ALA A 199 23.29 -0.93 -11.55
C ALA A 199 24.71 -1.03 -12.15
N SER A 200 25.28 0.09 -12.61
CA SER A 200 26.62 0.08 -13.21
C SER A 200 27.74 -0.16 -12.19
N ALA A 201 27.61 0.35 -10.96
CA ALA A 201 28.53 0.01 -9.88
C ALA A 201 28.47 -1.48 -9.51
N TRP A 202 27.26 -2.01 -9.35
CA TRP A 202 27.04 -3.41 -9.01
C TRP A 202 27.60 -4.33 -10.08
N ASP A 203 27.39 -4.02 -11.36
CA ASP A 203 27.97 -4.76 -12.47
C ASP A 203 29.50 -4.72 -12.46
N ALA A 204 30.09 -3.52 -12.33
CA ALA A 204 31.54 -3.38 -12.30
C ALA A 204 32.18 -4.15 -11.14
N ILE A 205 31.63 -4.03 -9.93
CA ILE A 205 32.22 -4.61 -8.70
C ILE A 205 31.94 -6.11 -8.62
N THR A 206 30.72 -6.54 -8.94
CA THR A 206 30.26 -7.90 -8.67
C THR A 206 30.04 -8.73 -9.92
N GLY A 207 30.01 -8.14 -11.11
CA GLY A 207 29.64 -8.83 -12.35
C GLY A 207 28.17 -9.25 -12.34
N SER A 208 27.30 -8.30 -11.98
CA SER A 208 25.84 -8.47 -11.94
C SER A 208 25.37 -9.65 -11.06
N TRP A 209 25.98 -9.79 -9.88
CA TRP A 209 25.66 -10.91 -8.97
C TRP A 209 24.19 -10.87 -8.53
N GLN A 210 23.46 -11.95 -8.82
CA GLN A 210 22.03 -12.08 -8.51
C GLN A 210 21.81 -12.69 -7.12
N LEU A 211 21.09 -11.95 -6.28
CA LEU A 211 20.76 -12.27 -4.89
C LEU A 211 19.30 -11.86 -4.62
N PRO A 212 18.31 -12.55 -5.24
CA PRO A 212 16.90 -12.16 -5.14
C PRO A 212 16.32 -12.19 -3.72
N GLY A 213 16.98 -12.90 -2.79
CA GLY A 213 16.58 -12.96 -1.38
C GLY A 213 17.11 -11.81 -0.52
N ILE A 214 17.88 -10.86 -1.06
CA ILE A 214 18.44 -9.75 -0.29
C ILE A 214 17.79 -8.42 -0.73
N PRO A 215 17.14 -7.68 0.19
CA PRO A 215 16.53 -6.39 -0.08
C PRO A 215 17.50 -5.36 -0.65
N VAL A 216 16.97 -4.43 -1.45
CA VAL A 216 17.73 -3.37 -2.12
C VAL A 216 17.25 -1.97 -1.71
N TRP A 217 18.22 -1.11 -1.46
CA TRP A 217 18.11 0.34 -1.42
C TRP A 217 18.72 0.90 -2.72
N SER A 218 17.87 1.46 -3.60
CA SER A 218 18.27 1.85 -4.96
C SER A 218 18.25 3.37 -5.16
N PRO A 219 19.37 4.01 -5.52
CA PRO A 219 19.39 5.45 -5.79
C PRO A 219 19.00 5.75 -7.24
N ALA A 220 18.19 6.81 -7.42
CA ALA A 220 17.90 7.46 -8.70
C ALA A 220 18.89 8.60 -9.01
N GLY A 221 19.66 9.06 -8.02
CA GLY A 221 20.55 10.21 -8.15
C GLY A 221 19.77 11.53 -8.15
N ARG A 222 20.12 12.48 -9.02
CA ARG A 222 19.35 13.72 -9.19
C ARG A 222 18.21 13.47 -10.16
N LEU A 223 16.99 13.76 -9.74
CA LEU A 223 15.79 13.51 -10.53
C LEU A 223 15.72 14.45 -11.75
N ASP A 224 15.54 13.89 -12.94
CA ASP A 224 15.10 14.64 -14.13
C ASP A 224 13.56 14.72 -14.17
N PHE A 225 12.86 13.74 -13.60
CA PHE A 225 11.40 13.75 -13.42
C PHE A 225 10.94 13.19 -12.06
N PRO A 226 9.75 13.59 -11.57
CA PRO A 226 9.34 13.32 -10.18
C PRO A 226 9.18 11.84 -9.80
N SER A 227 8.98 10.95 -10.77
CA SER A 227 8.70 9.53 -10.50
C SER A 227 9.93 8.62 -10.55
N GLU A 228 11.13 9.09 -10.91
CA GLU A 228 12.28 8.17 -11.11
C GLU A 228 12.56 7.32 -9.87
N ALA A 229 12.55 7.95 -8.69
CA ALA A 229 12.74 7.24 -7.43
C ALA A 229 11.63 6.22 -7.17
N SER A 230 10.37 6.55 -7.45
CA SER A 230 9.27 5.61 -7.25
C SER A 230 9.22 4.51 -8.34
N ASP A 231 9.70 4.79 -9.55
CA ASP A 231 9.77 3.81 -10.64
C ASP A 231 10.75 2.69 -10.29
N LEU A 232 11.81 2.97 -9.54
CA LEU A 232 12.72 1.94 -9.03
C LEU A 232 12.02 0.92 -8.12
N CYS A 233 10.94 1.29 -7.42
CA CYS A 233 10.20 0.38 -6.52
C CYS A 233 9.48 -0.77 -7.24
N VAL A 234 9.18 -0.60 -8.52
CA VAL A 234 8.38 -1.55 -9.33
C VAL A 234 9.19 -2.18 -10.48
N ASN A 235 10.45 -1.77 -10.64
CA ASN A 235 11.39 -2.31 -11.62
C ASN A 235 12.33 -3.35 -10.98
N PRO A 236 12.89 -4.29 -11.76
CA PRO A 236 13.95 -5.16 -11.28
C PRO A 236 15.15 -4.36 -10.75
N SER A 237 15.70 -4.79 -9.61
CA SER A 237 16.88 -4.16 -9.03
C SER A 237 18.19 -4.69 -9.61
N PHE A 238 19.30 -4.03 -9.27
CA PHE A 238 20.65 -4.40 -9.72
C PHE A 238 21.09 -5.82 -9.29
N SER A 239 20.55 -6.33 -8.18
CA SER A 239 20.86 -7.66 -7.65
C SER A 239 19.73 -8.66 -7.85
N GLY A 240 18.62 -8.26 -8.48
CA GLY A 240 17.40 -9.05 -8.56
C GLY A 240 16.62 -9.14 -7.25
N GLY A 241 17.11 -8.54 -6.15
CA GLY A 241 16.38 -8.39 -4.89
C GLY A 241 15.23 -7.41 -4.98
N THR A 242 14.24 -7.55 -4.10
CA THR A 242 13.14 -6.57 -4.01
C THR A 242 13.68 -5.20 -3.56
N VAL A 243 13.25 -4.13 -4.21
CA VAL A 243 13.59 -2.76 -3.81
C VAL A 243 12.67 -2.34 -2.66
N HIS A 244 13.23 -2.13 -1.48
CA HIS A 244 12.47 -1.71 -0.28
C HIS A 244 12.57 -0.20 -0.04
N LEU A 245 13.67 0.39 -0.49
CA LEU A 245 13.98 1.80 -0.28
C LEU A 245 14.54 2.37 -1.59
N THR A 246 14.17 3.60 -1.92
CA THR A 246 14.81 4.32 -3.03
C THR A 246 15.31 5.67 -2.55
N GLN A 247 16.34 6.20 -3.22
CA GLN A 247 16.98 7.45 -2.85
C GLN A 247 17.01 8.43 -4.01
N TRP A 248 16.98 9.73 -3.72
CA TRP A 248 17.38 10.77 -4.65
C TRP A 248 18.01 11.94 -3.90
N THR A 249 18.69 12.84 -4.61
CA THR A 249 19.39 13.98 -4.00
C THR A 249 19.10 15.28 -4.74
N ASP A 250 18.99 16.38 -3.99
CA ASP A 250 19.00 17.75 -4.54
C ASP A 250 20.37 18.44 -4.41
N GLY A 251 21.36 17.72 -3.87
CA GLY A 251 22.70 18.23 -3.55
C GLY A 251 22.83 18.85 -2.15
N THR A 252 21.72 19.02 -1.42
CA THR A 252 21.69 19.41 -0.01
C THR A 252 21.29 18.24 0.87
N TYR A 253 20.21 17.56 0.50
CA TYR A 253 19.67 16.40 1.22
C TYR A 253 19.64 15.18 0.33
N ASP A 254 19.89 14.03 0.95
CA ASP A 254 19.65 12.71 0.39
C ASP A 254 18.31 12.22 0.92
N TYR A 255 17.31 12.26 0.04
CA TYR A 255 15.94 11.88 0.31
C TYR A 255 15.78 10.39 0.10
N ASN A 256 14.90 9.78 0.89
CA ASN A 256 14.53 8.39 0.76
C ASN A 256 13.02 8.21 0.73
N MET A 257 12.56 7.19 0.02
CA MET A 257 11.16 6.75 0.10
C MET A 257 11.07 5.24 0.22
N THR A 258 10.13 4.77 1.03
CA THR A 258 9.80 3.34 1.07
C THR A 258 9.00 2.95 -0.17
N CYS A 259 9.08 1.68 -0.55
CA CYS A 259 8.44 1.19 -1.77
C CYS A 259 7.05 0.57 -1.54
N THR A 260 6.48 0.71 -0.35
CA THR A 260 5.18 0.13 -0.03
C THR A 260 4.06 0.88 -0.74
N GLY A 261 3.23 0.18 -1.52
CA GLY A 261 2.04 0.76 -2.15
C GLY A 261 2.30 1.60 -3.40
N VAL A 262 3.48 1.49 -4.00
CA VAL A 262 3.79 2.12 -5.30
C VAL A 262 3.29 1.25 -6.45
N TYR A 263 2.54 1.81 -7.41
CA TYR A 263 2.02 1.06 -8.57
C TYR A 263 2.15 1.83 -9.87
N GLN A 264 2.07 1.10 -10.98
CA GLN A 264 2.26 1.64 -12.30
C GLN A 264 1.40 0.89 -13.32
N ALA A 265 0.81 1.62 -14.26
CA ALA A 265 -0.02 1.07 -15.33
C ALA A 265 0.72 0.98 -16.66
N HIS A 266 0.47 -0.09 -17.40
CA HIS A 266 0.81 -0.21 -18.82
C HIS A 266 -0.45 0.08 -19.65
N VAL A 267 -0.41 1.14 -20.45
CA VAL A 267 -1.56 1.60 -21.24
C VAL A 267 -1.30 1.39 -22.73
N ALA A 268 -2.31 0.91 -23.45
CA ALA A 268 -2.21 0.66 -24.88
C ALA A 268 -1.77 1.92 -25.66
N GLY A 269 -0.76 1.73 -26.50
CA GLY A 269 -0.14 2.80 -27.29
C GLY A 269 0.59 3.88 -26.47
N VAL A 270 0.85 3.64 -25.19
CA VAL A 270 1.71 4.48 -24.32
C VAL A 270 2.86 3.63 -23.75
N GLY A 271 2.56 2.43 -23.28
CA GLY A 271 3.49 1.60 -22.53
C GLY A 271 3.33 1.79 -21.01
N TRP A 272 4.37 1.43 -20.26
CA TRP A 272 4.48 1.71 -18.83
C TRP A 272 4.55 3.22 -18.60
N GLN A 273 3.59 3.78 -17.88
CA GLN A 273 3.55 5.19 -17.48
C GLN A 273 4.41 5.45 -16.24
N PRO A 274 4.67 6.69 -15.82
CA PRO A 274 5.19 6.98 -14.47
C PRO A 274 4.44 6.26 -13.36
N SER A 275 5.16 5.78 -12.34
CA SER A 275 4.55 5.19 -11.13
C SER A 275 3.87 6.25 -10.28
N VAL A 276 2.94 5.77 -9.47
CA VAL A 276 2.15 6.56 -8.52
C VAL A 276 2.02 5.79 -7.20
N ALA A 277 1.59 6.47 -6.15
CA ALA A 277 1.34 5.89 -4.83
C ALA A 277 0.14 6.59 -4.17
N ASP A 278 -0.24 6.11 -2.98
CA ASP A 278 -1.20 6.79 -2.08
C ASP A 278 -2.52 7.20 -2.75
N GLY A 279 -3.13 6.30 -3.53
CA GLY A 279 -4.43 6.52 -4.16
C GLY A 279 -4.41 7.42 -5.41
N ALA A 280 -3.26 7.88 -5.87
CA ALA A 280 -3.15 8.66 -7.11
C ALA A 280 -3.55 7.83 -8.35
N THR A 281 -4.01 8.49 -9.41
CA THR A 281 -4.53 7.76 -10.58
C THR A 281 -3.40 7.18 -11.43
N ALA A 282 -3.41 5.86 -11.66
CA ALA A 282 -2.61 5.21 -12.70
C ALA A 282 -3.50 4.87 -13.91
N GLY A 283 -3.03 5.12 -15.13
CA GLY A 283 -3.80 4.92 -16.36
C GLY A 283 -4.33 6.23 -16.94
N THR A 284 -5.38 6.15 -17.76
CA THR A 284 -5.98 7.32 -18.42
C THR A 284 -7.49 7.31 -18.29
N THR A 285 -8.10 8.46 -18.01
CA THR A 285 -9.56 8.65 -18.06
C THR A 285 -9.94 9.45 -19.30
N GLY A 286 -10.99 9.03 -20.01
CA GLY A 286 -11.54 9.79 -21.14
C GLY A 286 -10.74 9.72 -22.46
N GLN A 287 -9.64 8.97 -22.50
CA GLN A 287 -8.82 8.80 -23.71
C GLN A 287 -9.15 7.53 -24.51
N ALA A 288 -10.11 6.73 -24.03
CA ALA A 288 -10.51 5.45 -24.63
C ALA A 288 -9.36 4.43 -24.79
N ARG A 289 -8.29 4.52 -23.99
CA ARG A 289 -7.15 3.59 -24.03
C ARG A 289 -7.30 2.51 -22.97
N PRO A 290 -7.23 1.21 -23.32
CA PRO A 290 -7.22 0.13 -22.34
C PRO A 290 -5.92 0.11 -21.55
N MET A 291 -6.06 -0.17 -20.26
CA MET A 291 -4.98 -0.72 -19.46
C MET A 291 -4.76 -2.17 -19.87
N GLU A 292 -3.52 -2.53 -20.16
CA GLU A 292 -3.14 -3.88 -20.59
C GLU A 292 -2.46 -4.64 -19.45
N ALA A 293 -1.66 -3.95 -18.63
CA ALA A 293 -1.00 -4.51 -17.46
C ALA A 293 -0.91 -3.51 -16.31
N LEU A 294 -0.67 -4.03 -15.11
CA LEU A 294 -0.47 -3.28 -13.89
C LEU A 294 0.70 -3.92 -13.13
N ARG A 295 1.56 -3.12 -12.50
CA ARG A 295 2.57 -3.57 -11.49
C ARG A 295 2.41 -2.78 -10.19
N LEU A 296 2.71 -3.40 -9.05
CA LEU A 296 2.51 -2.86 -7.70
C LEU A 296 3.70 -3.30 -6.85
N SER A 297 4.14 -2.50 -5.89
CA SER A 297 5.19 -2.84 -4.93
C SER A 297 4.62 -2.93 -3.51
N VAL A 298 5.17 -3.86 -2.73
CA VAL A 298 4.79 -4.13 -1.32
C VAL A 298 5.88 -3.68 -0.37
N ALA A 299 7.06 -3.35 -0.89
CA ALA A 299 8.26 -3.58 -0.12
C ALA A 299 8.33 -2.62 1.09
N GLY A 300 8.33 -3.22 2.27
CA GLY A 300 8.45 -2.58 3.56
C GLY A 300 8.91 -3.61 4.60
N ASP A 301 9.78 -3.18 5.51
CA ASP A 301 10.39 -4.07 6.52
C ASP A 301 9.52 -4.23 7.78
N ARG A 302 8.41 -3.51 7.82
CA ARG A 302 7.63 -3.26 9.04
C ARG A 302 6.73 -4.43 9.41
N LEU A 303 6.21 -5.13 8.41
CA LEU A 303 5.12 -6.08 8.58
C LEU A 303 5.40 -7.30 7.72
N SER A 304 5.23 -8.48 8.30
CA SER A 304 5.21 -9.70 7.51
C SER A 304 3.99 -9.71 6.59
N GLY A 305 4.08 -10.45 5.48
CA GLY A 305 3.01 -10.59 4.51
C GLY A 305 3.26 -9.84 3.21
N ASP A 306 2.36 -10.07 2.25
CA ASP A 306 2.45 -9.63 0.88
C ASP A 306 1.17 -8.93 0.44
N ILE A 307 1.25 -8.12 -0.62
CA ILE A 307 0.09 -7.82 -1.46
C ILE A 307 0.03 -8.91 -2.54
N LEU A 308 -1.04 -9.69 -2.49
CA LEU A 308 -1.41 -10.64 -3.53
C LEU A 308 -2.42 -10.02 -4.47
N TRP A 309 -2.29 -10.32 -5.75
CA TRP A 309 -3.18 -9.74 -6.74
C TRP A 309 -3.26 -10.57 -8.02
N ARG A 310 -4.32 -10.33 -8.80
CA ARG A 310 -4.55 -11.00 -10.09
C ARG A 310 -5.41 -10.15 -11.01
N GLY A 311 -5.22 -10.33 -12.32
CA GLY A 311 -6.01 -9.68 -13.36
C GLY A 311 -6.98 -10.64 -14.06
N HIS A 312 -8.14 -10.13 -14.46
CA HIS A 312 -9.01 -10.76 -15.44
C HIS A 312 -8.76 -10.11 -16.80
N VAL A 313 -8.19 -10.87 -17.73
CA VAL A 313 -7.73 -10.36 -19.03
C VAL A 313 -8.64 -10.86 -20.14
N GLN A 314 -8.89 -10.00 -21.13
CA GLN A 314 -9.64 -10.35 -22.34
C GLN A 314 -9.12 -11.66 -22.95
N ASN A 315 -10.03 -12.58 -23.27
CA ASN A 315 -9.76 -13.89 -23.90
C ASN A 315 -8.85 -14.84 -23.08
N VAL A 316 -8.48 -14.47 -21.86
CA VAL A 316 -7.67 -15.30 -20.95
C VAL A 316 -8.47 -15.66 -19.70
N GLY A 317 -9.27 -14.72 -19.18
CA GLY A 317 -9.96 -14.87 -17.90
C GLY A 317 -9.08 -14.46 -16.72
N TRP A 318 -9.38 -15.00 -15.54
CA TRP A 318 -8.58 -14.76 -14.34
C TRP A 318 -7.20 -15.41 -14.44
N GLN A 319 -6.16 -14.61 -14.28
CA GLN A 319 -4.81 -15.09 -14.02
C GLN A 319 -4.70 -15.61 -12.58
N GLU A 320 -3.66 -16.42 -12.32
CA GLU A 320 -3.33 -16.87 -10.97
C GLU A 320 -2.99 -15.70 -10.05
N TRP A 321 -3.22 -15.90 -8.75
CA TRP A 321 -2.74 -14.96 -7.74
C TRP A 321 -1.21 -14.90 -7.78
N THR A 322 -0.68 -13.68 -7.89
CA THR A 322 0.75 -13.42 -7.84
C THR A 322 1.09 -12.44 -6.73
N THR A 323 2.37 -12.23 -6.47
CA THR A 323 2.88 -11.21 -5.55
C THR A 323 3.17 -9.91 -6.29
N ALA A 324 3.34 -8.82 -5.55
CA ALA A 324 3.75 -7.52 -6.08
C ALA A 324 5.03 -7.55 -6.93
N ALA A 325 5.91 -8.53 -6.75
CA ALA A 325 7.09 -8.70 -7.59
C ALA A 325 6.75 -8.99 -9.08
N SER A 326 5.50 -9.32 -9.41
CA SER A 326 5.06 -9.64 -10.77
C SER A 326 3.90 -8.76 -11.20
N ALA A 327 3.92 -8.33 -12.47
CA ALA A 327 2.80 -7.64 -13.09
C ALA A 327 1.62 -8.59 -13.34
N ILE A 328 0.40 -8.05 -13.28
CA ILE A 328 -0.81 -8.68 -13.81
C ILE A 328 -1.14 -8.09 -15.19
N GLY A 329 -1.97 -8.78 -15.96
CA GLY A 329 -2.32 -8.37 -17.33
C GLY A 329 -1.34 -8.91 -18.36
N THR A 330 -1.19 -8.20 -19.47
CA THR A 330 -0.28 -8.55 -20.57
C THR A 330 0.41 -7.31 -21.12
N THR A 331 1.64 -7.47 -21.60
CA THR A 331 2.36 -6.43 -22.34
C THR A 331 2.62 -6.92 -23.76
N GLY A 332 2.36 -6.09 -24.76
CA GLY A 332 2.66 -6.39 -26.17
C GLY A 332 1.69 -7.34 -26.87
N LEU A 333 0.64 -7.83 -26.18
CA LEU A 333 -0.38 -8.71 -26.77
C LEU A 333 -1.65 -7.95 -27.22
N GLY A 334 -1.79 -6.67 -26.86
CA GLY A 334 -2.99 -5.88 -27.18
C GLY A 334 -4.25 -6.31 -26.42
N LEU A 335 -4.11 -7.14 -25.37
CA LEU A 335 -5.24 -7.61 -24.56
C LEU A 335 -5.49 -6.67 -23.39
N ARG A 336 -6.74 -6.21 -23.26
CA ARG A 336 -7.16 -5.36 -22.15
C ARG A 336 -7.31 -6.13 -20.85
N LEU A 337 -6.97 -5.47 -19.74
CA LEU A 337 -7.45 -5.82 -18.42
C LEU A 337 -8.93 -5.43 -18.31
N GLU A 338 -9.77 -6.33 -17.83
CA GLU A 338 -11.21 -6.12 -17.65
C GLU A 338 -11.60 -6.01 -16.17
N ALA A 339 -10.88 -6.70 -15.29
CA ALA A 339 -11.01 -6.59 -13.85
C ALA A 339 -9.71 -6.98 -13.12
N PHE A 340 -9.61 -6.66 -11.83
CA PHE A 340 -8.53 -7.11 -10.97
C PHE A 340 -9.00 -7.27 -9.51
N GLN A 341 -8.22 -8.03 -8.74
CA GLN A 341 -8.39 -8.21 -7.30
C GLN A 341 -7.05 -8.03 -6.60
N VAL A 342 -7.07 -7.47 -5.40
CA VAL A 342 -5.90 -7.18 -4.57
C VAL A 342 -6.23 -7.51 -3.11
N ARG A 343 -5.38 -8.26 -2.42
CA ARG A 343 -5.55 -8.59 -1.01
C ARG A 343 -4.22 -8.59 -0.27
N LEU A 344 -4.28 -8.35 1.04
CA LEU A 344 -3.12 -8.40 1.92
C LEU A 344 -2.99 -9.79 2.56
N THR A 345 -1.77 -10.15 2.98
CA THR A 345 -1.51 -11.32 3.83
C THR A 345 -0.67 -10.94 5.06
N GLY A 346 -0.44 -11.88 5.98
CA GLY A 346 0.43 -11.69 7.14
C GLY A 346 0.00 -10.58 8.11
N ASP A 347 0.98 -9.95 8.76
CA ASP A 347 0.76 -8.80 9.64
C ASP A 347 0.28 -7.56 8.88
N LEU A 348 0.62 -7.45 7.59
CA LEU A 348 0.09 -6.40 6.74
C LEU A 348 -1.43 -6.47 6.67
N ALA A 349 -1.99 -7.68 6.48
CA ALA A 349 -3.42 -7.91 6.51
C ALA A 349 -4.04 -7.74 7.89
N SER A 350 -3.29 -7.91 8.98
CA SER A 350 -3.85 -7.74 10.33
C SER A 350 -4.04 -6.28 10.70
N GLN A 351 -3.15 -5.40 10.22
CA GLN A 351 -3.13 -3.97 10.56
C GLN A 351 -3.73 -3.05 9.51
N TYR A 352 -3.79 -3.50 8.24
CA TYR A 352 -4.28 -2.69 7.13
C TYR A 352 -5.33 -3.43 6.30
N SER A 353 -6.06 -2.65 5.52
CA SER A 353 -6.85 -3.10 4.38
C SER A 353 -6.31 -2.43 3.12
N ILE A 354 -6.44 -3.09 1.98
CA ILE A 354 -6.16 -2.49 0.67
C ILE A 354 -7.47 -2.18 -0.03
N ARG A 355 -7.71 -0.91 -0.33
CA ARG A 355 -8.88 -0.48 -1.12
C ARG A 355 -8.44 0.02 -2.49
N TYR A 356 -9.24 -0.31 -3.51
CA TYR A 356 -8.90 -0.03 -4.89
C TYR A 356 -10.16 0.08 -5.75
N ARG A 357 -10.09 0.83 -6.85
CA ARG A 357 -11.19 0.94 -7.82
C ARG A 357 -10.68 1.07 -9.24
N ALA A 358 -11.55 0.77 -10.19
CA ALA A 358 -11.29 0.92 -11.62
C ALA A 358 -12.19 2.02 -12.23
N HIS A 359 -11.60 2.79 -13.14
CA HIS A 359 -12.34 3.51 -14.17
C HIS A 359 -12.55 2.57 -15.36
N VAL A 360 -13.80 2.22 -15.65
CA VAL A 360 -14.15 1.24 -16.69
C VAL A 360 -14.82 1.94 -17.87
N GLN A 361 -14.49 1.50 -19.08
CA GLN A 361 -15.13 1.96 -20.32
C GLN A 361 -16.66 2.02 -20.17
N ASN A 362 -17.25 3.14 -20.60
CA ASN A 362 -18.70 3.41 -20.59
C ASN A 362 -19.38 3.38 -19.20
N ILE A 363 -18.61 3.18 -18.12
CA ILE A 363 -19.12 3.15 -16.74
C ILE A 363 -18.53 4.32 -15.94
N GLY A 364 -17.25 4.63 -16.15
CA GLY A 364 -16.49 5.57 -15.35
C GLY A 364 -15.92 4.93 -14.09
N TRP A 365 -15.62 5.74 -13.08
CA TRP A 365 -15.14 5.27 -11.79
C TRP A 365 -16.20 4.43 -11.07
N GLN A 366 -15.88 3.17 -10.83
CA GLN A 366 -16.66 2.30 -9.97
C GLN A 366 -16.38 2.60 -8.49
N PRO A 367 -17.24 2.15 -7.55
CA PRO A 367 -16.94 2.24 -6.13
C PRO A 367 -15.70 1.39 -5.75
N PHE A 368 -15.16 1.63 -4.56
CA PHE A 368 -13.99 0.90 -4.06
C PHE A 368 -14.32 -0.56 -3.73
N ALA A 369 -13.50 -1.45 -4.28
CA ALA A 369 -13.30 -2.81 -3.79
C ALA A 369 -12.26 -2.78 -2.64
N VAL A 370 -12.31 -3.79 -1.76
CA VAL A 370 -11.40 -3.94 -0.62
C VAL A 370 -11.00 -5.41 -0.47
N ASP A 371 -9.77 -5.68 -0.06
CA ASP A 371 -9.28 -6.98 0.45
C ASP A 371 -9.73 -8.22 -0.35
N GLY A 372 -9.61 -8.17 -1.68
CA GLY A 372 -9.87 -9.28 -2.59
C GLY A 372 -11.18 -9.16 -3.38
N ALA A 373 -12.01 -8.15 -3.10
CA ALA A 373 -13.21 -7.86 -3.89
C ALA A 373 -12.87 -7.46 -5.34
N THR A 374 -13.80 -7.65 -6.28
CA THR A 374 -13.50 -7.39 -7.70
C THR A 374 -13.62 -5.90 -8.04
N ALA A 375 -12.56 -5.30 -8.60
CA ALA A 375 -12.62 -4.01 -9.29
C ALA A 375 -12.60 -4.22 -10.80
N GLY A 376 -13.51 -3.57 -11.54
CA GLY A 376 -13.69 -3.78 -12.98
C GLY A 376 -14.97 -4.54 -13.32
N THR A 377 -14.97 -5.24 -14.45
CA THR A 377 -16.08 -6.07 -14.92
C THR A 377 -15.62 -7.41 -15.44
N VAL A 378 -16.32 -8.49 -15.05
CA VAL A 378 -16.05 -9.85 -15.54
C VAL A 378 -17.12 -10.22 -16.56
N GLY A 379 -16.71 -10.70 -17.73
CA GLY A 379 -17.62 -11.21 -18.78
C GLY A 379 -18.39 -10.14 -19.56
N GLN A 380 -18.14 -8.86 -19.32
CA GLN A 380 -18.84 -7.74 -20.00
C GLN A 380 -18.08 -7.19 -21.21
N GLY A 381 -16.83 -7.61 -21.43
CA GLY A 381 -16.02 -7.12 -22.54
C GLY A 381 -15.52 -5.68 -22.39
N LEU A 382 -15.66 -5.06 -21.21
CA LEU A 382 -15.30 -3.67 -20.97
C LEU A 382 -13.88 -3.56 -20.40
N ARG A 383 -13.09 -2.63 -20.93
CA ARG A 383 -11.71 -2.36 -20.46
C ARG A 383 -11.68 -1.54 -19.18
N VAL A 384 -10.74 -1.88 -18.30
CA VAL A 384 -10.19 -0.94 -17.32
C VAL A 384 -9.35 0.10 -18.08
N GLU A 385 -9.50 1.38 -17.74
CA GLU A 385 -8.75 2.50 -18.34
C GLU A 385 -7.84 3.19 -17.32
N ALA A 386 -8.24 3.22 -16.05
CA ALA A 386 -7.45 3.76 -14.95
C ALA A 386 -7.79 3.06 -13.61
N VAL A 387 -6.89 3.16 -12.63
CA VAL A 387 -7.06 2.61 -11.27
C VAL A 387 -6.57 3.58 -10.20
N THR A 388 -7.10 3.42 -8.98
CA THR A 388 -6.50 3.95 -7.75
C THR A 388 -6.36 2.81 -6.76
N ILE A 389 -5.25 2.77 -6.01
CA ILE A 389 -4.94 1.73 -5.01
C ILE A 389 -4.34 2.41 -3.79
N GLU A 390 -4.81 2.05 -2.60
CA GLU A 390 -4.33 2.64 -1.36
C GLU A 390 -4.41 1.64 -0.20
N LEU A 391 -3.38 1.65 0.65
CA LEU A 391 -3.41 0.98 1.94
C LEU A 391 -4.08 1.92 2.94
N VAL A 392 -5.01 1.39 3.72
CA VAL A 392 -5.74 2.13 4.75
C VAL A 392 -5.69 1.36 6.06
N PRO A 393 -5.89 2.01 7.23
CA PRO A 393 -6.00 1.29 8.49
C PRO A 393 -7.02 0.17 8.38
N ARG A 394 -6.77 -0.96 9.06
CA ARG A 394 -7.59 -2.18 8.92
C ARG A 394 -9.07 -1.85 8.95
N ILE A 395 -9.75 -2.12 7.84
CA ILE A 395 -11.19 -2.09 7.78
C ILE A 395 -11.62 -3.39 8.47
N PRO A 396 -12.40 -3.33 9.57
CA PRO A 396 -12.92 -4.54 10.20
C PRO A 396 -13.62 -5.42 9.18
N ALA A 397 -13.62 -6.74 9.38
CA ALA A 397 -14.16 -7.75 8.45
C ALA A 397 -15.67 -7.65 8.15
N ALA A 398 -16.26 -6.51 8.46
CA ALA A 398 -17.63 -6.08 8.29
C ALA A 398 -18.10 -5.85 6.85
N PHE A 399 -17.40 -6.37 5.86
CA PHE A 399 -17.30 -5.63 4.61
C PHE A 399 -17.70 -6.37 3.34
N THR A 400 -18.35 -7.53 3.43
CA THR A 400 -18.75 -8.27 2.22
C THR A 400 -20.26 -8.42 2.14
N ALA A 401 -20.86 -7.87 1.09
CA ALA A 401 -22.22 -8.19 0.69
C ALA A 401 -22.17 -9.53 -0.07
N GLN A 402 -22.69 -10.59 0.55
CA GLN A 402 -22.88 -11.87 -0.13
C GLN A 402 -24.31 -11.94 -0.66
N TYR A 403 -24.47 -12.30 -1.94
CA TYR A 403 -25.80 -12.33 -2.55
C TYR A 403 -25.90 -13.39 -3.65
N THR A 404 -27.14 -13.79 -3.93
CA THR A 404 -27.48 -14.73 -5.00
C THR A 404 -28.77 -14.30 -5.69
N ALA A 405 -28.90 -14.67 -6.96
CA ALA A 405 -30.09 -14.44 -7.76
C ALA A 405 -30.80 -15.77 -8.04
N HIS A 406 -32.12 -15.77 -7.94
CA HIS A 406 -32.96 -16.81 -8.50
C HIS A 406 -33.27 -16.45 -9.95
N VAL A 407 -32.73 -17.20 -10.91
CA VAL A 407 -32.86 -16.92 -12.34
C VAL A 407 -33.83 -17.90 -12.98
N GLN A 408 -34.66 -17.40 -13.90
CA GLN A 408 -35.58 -18.20 -14.69
C GLN A 408 -34.88 -19.44 -15.29
N ASN A 409 -35.52 -20.61 -15.14
CA ASN A 409 -35.05 -21.91 -15.64
C ASN A 409 -33.69 -22.41 -15.08
N ILE A 410 -33.08 -21.67 -14.14
CA ILE A 410 -31.81 -22.04 -13.50
C ILE A 410 -32.01 -22.27 -11.99
N GLY A 411 -32.82 -21.43 -11.35
CA GLY A 411 -32.98 -21.40 -9.90
C GLY A 411 -31.96 -20.49 -9.22
N TRP A 412 -31.66 -20.77 -7.95
CA TRP A 412 -30.66 -20.03 -7.19
C TRP A 412 -29.25 -20.25 -7.76
N THR A 413 -28.59 -19.17 -8.15
CA THR A 413 -27.19 -19.20 -8.59
C THR A 413 -26.23 -19.40 -7.41
N PRO A 414 -24.96 -19.77 -7.64
CA PRO A 414 -23.93 -19.73 -6.60
C PRO A 414 -23.91 -18.37 -5.90
N THR A 415 -23.60 -18.37 -4.60
CA THR A 415 -23.43 -17.13 -3.83
C THR A 415 -22.19 -16.41 -4.34
N VAL A 416 -22.36 -15.13 -4.64
CA VAL A 416 -21.28 -14.23 -5.04
C VAL A 416 -21.08 -13.15 -3.97
N ALA A 417 -19.96 -12.45 -4.04
CA ALA A 417 -19.60 -11.40 -3.11
C ALA A 417 -19.24 -10.11 -3.86
N ASP A 418 -19.48 -8.96 -3.23
CA ASP A 418 -18.92 -7.63 -3.54
C ASP A 418 -18.65 -7.34 -5.01
N GLY A 419 -19.64 -6.74 -5.66
CA GLY A 419 -19.52 -6.27 -7.04
C GLY A 419 -19.43 -7.41 -8.07
N THR A 420 -19.52 -8.68 -7.67
CA THR A 420 -19.55 -9.82 -8.61
C THR A 420 -20.95 -9.97 -9.22
N VAL A 421 -21.05 -10.40 -10.47
CA VAL A 421 -22.35 -10.53 -11.15
C VAL A 421 -23.15 -11.69 -10.55
N ALA A 422 -24.34 -11.42 -10.03
CA ALA A 422 -25.35 -12.44 -9.73
C ALA A 422 -26.45 -12.40 -10.81
N GLY A 423 -26.69 -13.52 -11.48
CA GLY A 423 -27.62 -13.61 -12.60
C GLY A 423 -26.94 -14.00 -13.91
N THR A 424 -27.52 -13.62 -15.03
CA THR A 424 -26.98 -13.91 -16.37
C THR A 424 -27.02 -12.68 -17.25
N THR A 425 -25.97 -12.44 -18.03
CA THR A 425 -25.95 -11.41 -19.06
C THR A 425 -25.99 -12.05 -20.45
N GLY A 426 -26.82 -11.53 -21.36
CA GLY A 426 -26.88 -11.99 -22.76
C GLY A 426 -27.69 -13.27 -23.01
N LEU A 427 -28.21 -13.92 -21.97
CA LEU A 427 -29.07 -15.12 -22.11
C LEU A 427 -30.58 -14.81 -22.15
N ALA A 428 -30.96 -13.54 -21.99
CA ALA A 428 -32.35 -13.09 -21.94
C ALA A 428 -33.20 -13.73 -20.81
N LEU A 429 -32.57 -14.21 -19.73
CA LEU A 429 -33.25 -14.80 -18.58
C LEU A 429 -33.52 -13.76 -17.49
N ARG A 430 -34.74 -13.75 -16.92
CA ARG A 430 -35.10 -12.84 -15.83
C ARG A 430 -34.56 -13.34 -14.47
N VAL A 431 -34.15 -12.39 -13.64
CA VAL A 431 -34.07 -12.56 -12.19
C VAL A 431 -35.48 -12.47 -11.63
N GLU A 432 -35.84 -13.45 -10.79
CA GLU A 432 -37.16 -13.55 -10.15
C GLU A 432 -37.09 -13.20 -8.66
N ALA A 433 -35.97 -13.52 -7.99
CA ALA A 433 -35.74 -13.20 -6.59
C ALA A 433 -34.26 -12.96 -6.28
N LEU A 434 -33.99 -12.27 -5.18
CA LEU A 434 -32.65 -12.05 -4.65
C LEU A 434 -32.58 -12.52 -3.19
N ARG A 435 -31.41 -13.01 -2.77
CA ARG A 435 -31.02 -13.19 -1.36
C ARG A 435 -29.71 -12.47 -1.10
N LEU A 436 -29.58 -11.91 0.09
CA LEU A 436 -28.43 -11.13 0.52
C LEU A 436 -28.06 -11.52 1.96
N THR A 437 -26.80 -11.38 2.33
CA THR A 437 -26.33 -11.43 3.71
C THR A 437 -25.14 -10.50 3.84
N VAL A 438 -25.07 -9.77 4.97
CA VAL A 438 -23.88 -8.99 5.33
C VAL A 438 -23.07 -9.78 6.32
N ALA A 439 -21.78 -9.97 6.02
CA ALA A 439 -20.83 -10.41 7.01
C ALA A 439 -20.33 -9.18 7.80
N SER A 440 -21.08 -8.69 8.79
CA SER A 440 -20.62 -7.60 9.67
C SER A 440 -20.95 -7.79 11.14
N THR A 441 -19.92 -7.70 11.97
CA THR A 441 -20.00 -7.72 13.44
C THR A 441 -19.40 -6.45 14.08
N ALA A 442 -18.75 -5.58 13.30
CA ALA A 442 -18.02 -4.44 13.82
C ALA A 442 -18.90 -3.23 14.15
N TYR A 443 -20.03 -3.10 13.45
CA TYR A 443 -20.97 -1.99 13.63
C TYR A 443 -22.39 -2.53 13.70
N ALA A 444 -23.16 -2.03 14.67
CA ALA A 444 -24.57 -2.36 14.78
C ALA A 444 -25.34 -1.82 13.57
N GLY A 445 -26.29 -2.59 13.05
CA GLY A 445 -27.05 -2.23 11.86
C GLY A 445 -27.42 -3.44 11.01
N ASP A 446 -28.16 -3.17 9.94
CA ASP A 446 -28.57 -4.16 8.94
C ASP A 446 -28.74 -3.47 7.57
N ILE A 447 -28.88 -4.27 6.51
CA ILE A 447 -29.44 -3.80 5.24
C ILE A 447 -30.95 -3.95 5.26
N GLN A 448 -31.65 -2.88 4.91
CA GLN A 448 -33.04 -2.96 4.49
C GLN A 448 -33.13 -2.90 2.98
N TRP A 449 -34.02 -3.71 2.41
CA TRP A 449 -34.19 -3.79 0.97
C TRP A 449 -35.61 -4.17 0.57
N ARG A 450 -35.96 -3.87 -0.68
CA ARG A 450 -37.26 -4.21 -1.28
C ARG A 450 -37.14 -4.39 -2.79
N GLY A 451 -38.04 -5.18 -3.37
CA GLY A 451 -38.14 -5.41 -4.81
C GLY A 451 -39.43 -4.85 -5.41
N HIS A 452 -39.37 -4.38 -6.65
CA HIS A 452 -40.51 -4.11 -7.50
C HIS A 452 -40.71 -5.30 -8.44
N VAL A 453 -41.82 -6.02 -8.27
CA VAL A 453 -42.10 -7.27 -8.98
C VAL A 453 -43.23 -7.05 -9.99
N GLU A 454 -43.12 -7.69 -11.15
CA GLU A 454 -44.18 -7.69 -12.16
C GLU A 454 -45.55 -8.04 -11.54
N ASN A 455 -46.58 -7.29 -11.91
CA ASN A 455 -47.98 -7.46 -11.45
C ASN A 455 -48.20 -7.37 -9.93
N VAL A 456 -47.17 -7.04 -9.15
CA VAL A 456 -47.23 -6.87 -7.69
C VAL A 456 -46.87 -5.44 -7.29
N GLY A 457 -45.89 -4.84 -7.95
CA GLY A 457 -45.34 -3.54 -7.59
C GLY A 457 -44.28 -3.64 -6.49
N TRP A 458 -44.09 -2.55 -5.74
CA TRP A 458 -43.13 -2.50 -4.63
C TRP A 458 -43.57 -3.37 -3.45
N GLN A 459 -42.75 -4.35 -3.13
CA GLN A 459 -42.83 -5.11 -1.88
C GLN A 459 -42.44 -4.22 -0.68
N PRO A 460 -42.86 -4.57 0.56
CA PRO A 460 -42.43 -3.86 1.76
C PRO A 460 -40.91 -3.96 1.97
N TRP A 461 -40.36 -3.00 2.70
CA TRP A 461 -38.98 -3.07 3.17
C TRP A 461 -38.81 -4.24 4.15
N VAL A 462 -37.83 -5.10 3.88
CA VAL A 462 -37.47 -6.23 4.74
C VAL A 462 -36.00 -6.14 5.15
N SER A 463 -35.61 -6.89 6.17
CA SER A 463 -34.20 -7.05 6.58
C SER A 463 -33.41 -7.92 5.61
N SER A 464 -32.08 -7.88 5.70
CA SER A 464 -31.18 -8.72 4.88
C SER A 464 -31.47 -10.22 5.02
N ALA A 465 -32.00 -10.65 6.16
CA ALA A 465 -32.37 -12.05 6.44
C ALA A 465 -33.51 -12.58 5.54
N ASN A 466 -34.27 -11.71 4.87
CA ASN A 466 -35.44 -12.08 4.08
C ASN A 466 -35.22 -11.79 2.59
N PRO A 467 -35.56 -12.71 1.66
CA PRO A 467 -35.45 -12.47 0.22
C PRO A 467 -36.45 -11.43 -0.27
N ILE A 468 -36.11 -10.77 -1.38
CA ILE A 468 -37.05 -9.95 -2.18
C ILE A 468 -37.33 -10.64 -3.52
N GLY A 469 -38.44 -10.27 -4.16
CA GLY A 469 -38.91 -10.93 -5.38
C GLY A 469 -39.82 -12.12 -5.08
N THR A 470 -39.87 -13.07 -6.02
CA THR A 470 -40.70 -14.28 -5.93
C THR A 470 -39.96 -15.49 -6.52
N THR A 471 -40.18 -16.67 -5.96
CA THR A 471 -39.66 -17.93 -6.51
C THR A 471 -40.81 -18.83 -6.94
N GLY A 472 -40.70 -19.46 -8.12
CA GLY A 472 -41.67 -20.47 -8.59
C GLY A 472 -42.99 -19.92 -9.14
N THR A 473 -43.17 -18.61 -9.19
CA THR A 473 -44.38 -17.94 -9.72
C THR A 473 -44.20 -17.41 -11.15
N GLY A 474 -42.97 -17.41 -11.67
CA GLY A 474 -42.65 -16.92 -13.01
C GLY A 474 -42.63 -15.40 -13.17
N LEU A 475 -42.79 -14.62 -12.09
CA LEU A 475 -42.78 -13.16 -12.13
C LEU A 475 -41.35 -12.60 -12.13
N ARG A 476 -41.09 -11.59 -12.96
CA ARG A 476 -39.78 -10.91 -13.00
C ARG A 476 -39.64 -9.87 -11.90
N LEU A 477 -38.41 -9.74 -11.38
CA LEU A 477 -37.98 -8.54 -10.68
C LEU A 477 -37.68 -7.45 -11.72
N GLU A 478 -38.22 -6.25 -11.52
CA GLU A 478 -38.08 -5.11 -12.43
C GLU A 478 -37.22 -3.99 -11.84
N ALA A 479 -37.27 -3.81 -10.52
CA ALA A 479 -36.42 -2.88 -9.79
C ALA A 479 -36.16 -3.35 -8.34
N PHE A 480 -35.17 -2.77 -7.68
CA PHE A 480 -34.90 -2.98 -6.26
C PHE A 480 -34.18 -1.79 -5.63
N GLU A 481 -34.28 -1.68 -4.31
CA GLU A 481 -33.64 -0.65 -3.49
C GLU A 481 -33.01 -1.29 -2.24
N LEU A 482 -31.86 -0.76 -1.81
CA LEU A 482 -31.16 -1.15 -0.58
C LEU A 482 -30.73 0.09 0.19
N ARG A 483 -30.80 0.04 1.52
CA ARG A 483 -30.24 1.05 2.41
C ARG A 483 -29.63 0.42 3.64
N LEU A 484 -28.57 1.06 4.15
CA LEU A 484 -27.97 0.70 5.43
C LEU A 484 -28.76 1.29 6.60
N THR A 485 -28.70 0.62 7.74
CA THR A 485 -29.33 1.07 8.99
C THR A 485 -28.33 1.01 10.15
N GLY A 486 -28.61 1.73 11.23
CA GLY A 486 -27.75 1.76 12.41
C GLY A 486 -26.38 2.41 12.13
N ALA A 487 -25.40 2.10 12.99
CA ALA A 487 -24.03 2.59 12.86
C ALA A 487 -23.37 2.13 11.54
N LEU A 488 -23.83 1.02 10.95
CA LEU A 488 -23.36 0.58 9.63
C LEU A 488 -23.55 1.67 8.56
N ALA A 489 -24.65 2.44 8.63
CA ALA A 489 -24.92 3.53 7.70
C ALA A 489 -23.99 4.75 7.90
N ASP A 490 -23.37 4.90 9.06
CA ASP A 490 -22.45 6.02 9.34
C ASP A 490 -21.05 5.75 8.80
N HIS A 491 -20.64 4.48 8.74
CA HIS A 491 -19.30 4.07 8.32
C HIS A 491 -19.24 3.58 6.86
N TYR A 492 -20.36 3.15 6.30
CA TYR A 492 -20.40 2.54 4.96
C TYR A 492 -21.49 3.14 4.08
N ARG A 493 -21.39 2.83 2.79
CA ARG A 493 -22.37 3.08 1.74
C ARG A 493 -22.61 1.78 1.00
N ILE A 494 -23.87 1.48 0.69
CA ILE A 494 -24.21 0.32 -0.15
C ILE A 494 -24.45 0.77 -1.57
N TYR A 495 -23.60 0.28 -2.48
CA TYR A 495 -23.69 0.51 -3.91
C TYR A 495 -24.32 -0.69 -4.60
N TYR A 496 -25.18 -0.45 -5.58
CA TYR A 496 -25.81 -1.52 -6.34
C TYR A 496 -26.24 -1.05 -7.73
N ARG A 497 -26.40 -2.00 -8.66
CA ARG A 497 -26.93 -1.75 -10.01
C ARG A 497 -27.55 -3.00 -10.61
N ALA A 498 -28.33 -2.79 -11.67
CA ALA A 498 -28.99 -3.85 -12.44
C ALA A 498 -28.52 -3.86 -13.91
N HIS A 499 -28.43 -5.07 -14.48
CA HIS A 499 -28.47 -5.29 -15.92
C HIS A 499 -29.93 -5.45 -16.33
N VAL A 500 -30.46 -4.49 -17.08
CA VAL A 500 -31.87 -4.43 -17.47
C VAL A 500 -32.02 -4.79 -18.94
N GLN A 501 -33.05 -5.57 -19.26
CA GLN A 501 -33.42 -5.91 -20.63
C GLN A 501 -33.43 -4.67 -21.55
N ASP A 502 -32.82 -4.81 -22.73
CA ASP A 502 -32.75 -3.78 -23.78
C ASP A 502 -32.12 -2.44 -23.31
N VAL A 503 -31.42 -2.45 -22.17
CA VAL A 503 -30.69 -1.29 -21.61
C VAL A 503 -29.24 -1.67 -21.32
N GLY A 504 -29.02 -2.86 -20.78
CA GLY A 504 -27.72 -3.30 -20.29
C GLY A 504 -27.47 -2.90 -18.83
N TRP A 505 -26.20 -2.81 -18.44
CA TRP A 505 -25.82 -2.35 -17.10
C TRP A 505 -26.12 -0.86 -16.93
N GLN A 506 -26.97 -0.55 -15.95
CA GLN A 506 -27.22 0.82 -15.53
C GLN A 506 -26.03 1.38 -14.71
N PRO A 507 -25.94 2.72 -14.54
CA PRO A 507 -25.02 3.32 -13.58
C PRO A 507 -25.23 2.80 -12.15
N TRP A 508 -24.19 2.86 -11.33
CA TRP A 508 -24.30 2.53 -9.91
C TRP A 508 -25.21 3.53 -9.19
N THR A 509 -26.09 3.02 -8.35
CA THR A 509 -26.84 3.79 -7.36
C THR A 509 -26.43 3.40 -5.95
N ALA A 510 -26.87 4.14 -4.94
CA ALA A 510 -26.54 3.86 -3.55
C ALA A 510 -27.65 4.28 -2.57
N ASP A 511 -27.59 3.72 -1.35
CA ASP A 511 -28.33 4.16 -0.17
C ASP A 511 -29.79 4.59 -0.42
N GLY A 512 -30.60 3.69 -0.98
CA GLY A 512 -32.03 3.88 -1.21
C GLY A 512 -32.41 4.31 -2.63
N GLY A 513 -31.44 4.57 -3.52
CA GLY A 513 -31.73 4.85 -4.92
C GLY A 513 -32.24 3.63 -5.69
N THR A 514 -33.04 3.81 -6.74
CA THR A 514 -33.62 2.68 -7.48
C THR A 514 -32.64 2.08 -8.48
N ALA A 515 -32.43 0.75 -8.44
CA ALA A 515 -31.78 -0.01 -9.50
C ALA A 515 -32.83 -0.81 -10.29
N GLY A 516 -32.78 -0.77 -11.62
CA GLY A 516 -33.81 -1.33 -12.49
C GLY A 516 -34.73 -0.25 -13.07
N THR A 517 -35.96 -0.64 -13.40
CA THR A 517 -37.00 0.26 -13.94
C THR A 517 -38.36 -0.05 -13.37
N THR A 518 -39.15 0.97 -13.06
CA THR A 518 -40.54 0.83 -12.63
C THR A 518 -41.48 1.21 -13.76
N GLY A 519 -42.48 0.37 -14.06
CA GLY A 519 -43.52 0.66 -15.05
C GLY A 519 -43.11 0.53 -16.52
N ALA A 520 -41.86 0.12 -16.80
CA ALA A 520 -41.37 -0.12 -18.15
C ALA A 520 -41.55 -1.57 -18.65
N GLY A 521 -41.99 -2.48 -17.77
CA GLY A 521 -42.16 -3.91 -18.10
C GLY A 521 -40.84 -4.65 -18.40
N LYS A 522 -39.69 -4.07 -18.04
CA LYS A 522 -38.37 -4.63 -18.36
C LYS A 522 -37.86 -5.48 -17.20
N ARG A 523 -37.36 -6.69 -17.52
CA ARG A 523 -36.74 -7.59 -16.53
C ARG A 523 -35.33 -7.14 -16.15
N ILE A 524 -34.98 -7.36 -14.89
CA ILE A 524 -33.59 -7.47 -14.46
C ILE A 524 -33.06 -8.85 -14.89
N GLU A 525 -31.85 -8.90 -15.44
CA GLU A 525 -31.18 -10.15 -15.86
C GLU A 525 -29.99 -10.49 -14.96
N ALA A 526 -29.36 -9.47 -14.36
CA ALA A 526 -28.29 -9.63 -13.40
C ALA A 526 -28.16 -8.41 -12.48
N VAL A 527 -27.52 -8.58 -11.32
CA VAL A 527 -27.25 -7.51 -10.34
C VAL A 527 -25.81 -7.54 -9.84
N GLN A 528 -25.35 -6.38 -9.36
CA GLN A 528 -24.14 -6.25 -8.56
C GLN A 528 -24.47 -5.43 -7.32
N ILE A 529 -23.96 -5.86 -6.16
CA ILE A 529 -24.13 -5.22 -4.86
C ILE A 529 -22.75 -5.17 -4.21
N LEU A 530 -22.38 -4.01 -3.67
CA LEU A 530 -21.06 -3.75 -3.10
C LEU A 530 -21.24 -2.86 -1.87
N LEU A 531 -20.80 -3.33 -0.71
CA LEU A 531 -20.62 -2.45 0.43
C LEU A 531 -19.32 -1.67 0.21
N ALA A 532 -19.24 -0.39 0.59
CA ALA A 532 -18.05 0.46 0.46
C ALA A 532 -17.86 1.33 1.71
N PRO A 533 -16.63 1.50 2.26
CA PRO A 533 -16.42 2.45 3.35
C PRO A 533 -16.73 3.85 2.83
N LYS A 534 -17.33 4.70 3.66
CA LYS A 534 -17.39 6.12 3.32
C LYS A 534 -15.97 6.67 3.27
N ALA A 535 -15.69 7.54 2.29
CA ALA A 535 -14.44 8.28 2.27
C ALA A 535 -14.36 9.10 3.58
N GLY A 536 -13.26 8.93 4.31
CA GLY A 536 -12.91 9.79 5.45
C GLY A 536 -12.50 11.17 5.01
#